data_AF-A0A816AEY6-F1
#
_entry.id   AF-A0A816AEY6-F1
#
_cell.length_a   1.000
_cell.length_b   1.000
_cell.length_c   1.000
_cell.angle_alpha   90.00
_cell.angle_beta   90.00
_cell.angle_gamma   90.00
#
_symmetry.space_group_name_H-M   'P 1'
#
loop_
_entity.id
_entity.type
_entity.pdbx_description
1 polymer ?
#
loop_
_entity_poly.entity_id
_entity_poly.type
_entity_poly.pdbx_seq_one_letter_code
_entity_poly.pdbx_strand_id
1 'polypeptide(L)'
;MSSPKFSRPGGGGLTYYYMAIKITASTSASYTFVCGSRMDTYGYLYNLPFIPNSPQSNLVVAKDDGGSQDNFQITVTFTVIQSMILVVTTYHPEDIGEFNISIHGPAQLSLTPYISAPNTVTNTNETTSVETTATTTITPIITTATTKLATKKSTKRTIRSTKKKSIRPTITTATAVT
;
A
#
# COMPACT_ATOMS: atom_id res chain seq x y z
N MET A 1 -22.80 10.69 2.13
CA MET A 1 -21.76 11.68 2.50
C MET A 1 -20.76 11.73 1.37
N SER A 2 -20.26 12.91 0.99
CA SER A 2 -19.16 13.03 0.02
C SER A 2 -17.86 12.55 0.66
N SER A 3 -17.02 11.83 -0.09
CA SER A 3 -15.67 11.50 0.36
C SER A 3 -14.87 12.79 0.63
N PRO A 4 -14.07 12.85 1.71
CA PRO A 4 -13.28 14.03 2.03
C PRO A 4 -12.17 14.23 1.00
N LYS A 5 -11.76 15.49 0.80
CA LYS A 5 -10.67 15.88 -0.10
C LYS A 5 -9.55 16.58 0.65
N PHE A 6 -8.33 16.51 0.11
CA PHE A 6 -7.19 17.27 0.58
C PHE A 6 -6.22 17.60 -0.57
N SER A 7 -5.36 18.59 -0.38
CA SER A 7 -4.25 18.86 -1.29
C SER A 7 -3.07 17.99 -0.92
N ARG A 8 -2.84 16.89 -1.63
CA ARG A 8 -1.80 15.93 -1.23
C ARG A 8 -0.38 16.51 -1.39
N PRO A 9 0.59 16.07 -0.58
CA PRO A 9 2.00 16.39 -0.77
C PRO A 9 2.46 16.11 -2.21
N GLY A 10 3.05 17.12 -2.87
CA GLY A 10 3.52 17.01 -4.26
C GLY A 10 2.42 17.05 -5.33
N GLY A 11 1.14 17.20 -4.97
CA GLY A 11 0.02 17.16 -5.91
C GLY A 11 -0.27 18.45 -6.69
N GLY A 12 0.67 19.40 -6.76
CA GLY A 12 0.54 20.64 -7.55
C GLY A 12 -0.57 21.60 -7.12
N GLY A 13 -1.03 21.53 -5.87
CA GLY A 13 -2.15 22.34 -5.37
C GLY A 13 -3.55 21.83 -5.77
N LEU A 14 -3.63 20.70 -6.47
CA LEU A 14 -4.90 20.05 -6.79
C LEU A 14 -5.51 19.37 -5.56
N THR A 15 -6.78 18.96 -5.66
CA THR A 15 -7.49 18.28 -4.58
C THR A 15 -7.80 16.83 -4.95
N TYR A 16 -7.64 15.94 -3.98
CA TYR A 16 -7.75 14.50 -4.16
C TYR A 16 -8.66 13.93 -3.09
N TYR A 17 -9.48 12.96 -3.47
CA TYR A 17 -10.26 12.19 -2.50
C TYR A 17 -9.32 11.31 -1.69
N TYR A 18 -9.62 11.15 -0.40
CA TYR A 18 -8.82 10.28 0.44
C TYR A 18 -9.65 9.45 1.42
N MET A 19 -9.05 8.37 1.90
CA MET A 19 -9.49 7.63 3.07
C MET A 19 -8.36 7.58 4.09
N ALA A 20 -8.67 7.89 5.36
CA ALA A 20 -7.71 7.82 6.44
C ALA A 20 -8.06 6.67 7.40
N ILE A 21 -7.05 5.88 7.77
CA ILE A 21 -7.17 4.72 8.64
C ILE A 21 -6.16 4.90 9.77
N LYS A 22 -6.65 4.86 11.01
CA LYS A 22 -5.79 4.76 12.19
C LYS A 22 -5.32 3.32 12.33
N ILE A 23 -4.02 3.17 12.45
CA ILE A 23 -3.33 1.90 12.62
C ILE A 23 -2.70 1.90 13.99
N THR A 24 -2.94 0.85 14.78
CA THR A 24 -2.29 0.66 16.08
C THR A 24 -1.59 -0.69 16.13
N ALA A 25 -0.30 -0.70 16.44
CA ALA A 25 0.50 -1.90 16.63
C ALA A 25 0.56 -2.32 18.10
N SER A 26 0.37 -3.60 18.38
CA SER A 26 0.53 -4.17 19.73
C SER A 26 1.96 -4.67 20.00
N THR A 27 2.81 -4.73 18.97
CA THR A 27 4.19 -5.24 19.05
C THR A 27 5.13 -4.37 18.25
N SER A 28 6.35 -4.17 18.75
CA SER A 28 7.40 -3.50 17.98
C SER A 28 7.87 -4.40 16.84
N ALA A 29 7.65 -4.00 15.60
CA ALA A 29 8.00 -4.79 14.43
C ALA A 29 7.94 -3.99 13.13
N SER A 30 8.56 -4.53 12.08
CA SER A 30 8.41 -4.04 10.71
C SER A 30 7.13 -4.58 10.07
N TYR A 31 6.40 -3.70 9.40
CA TYR A 31 5.18 -3.99 8.68
C TYR A 31 5.26 -3.42 7.27
N THR A 32 4.77 -4.17 6.29
CA THR A 32 4.63 -3.75 4.91
C THR A 32 3.15 -3.68 4.54
N PHE A 33 2.69 -2.51 4.11
CA PHE A 33 1.37 -2.24 3.59
C PHE A 33 1.45 -2.20 2.07
N VAL A 34 0.66 -3.03 1.40
CA VAL A 34 0.58 -3.10 -0.07
C VAL A 34 -0.86 -2.78 -0.48
N CYS A 35 -1.04 -1.76 -1.31
CA CYS A 35 -2.34 -1.46 -1.88
C CYS A 35 -2.59 -2.31 -3.14
N GLY A 36 -3.80 -2.84 -3.25
CA GLY A 36 -4.33 -3.41 -4.47
C GLY A 36 -5.50 -2.57 -4.95
N SER A 37 -5.38 -1.97 -6.14
CA SER A 37 -6.45 -1.28 -6.82
C SER A 37 -6.24 -1.35 -8.34
N ARG A 38 -7.27 -1.00 -9.10
CA ARG A 38 -7.14 -0.66 -10.53
C ARG A 38 -6.76 0.80 -10.75
N MET A 39 -6.86 1.62 -9.70
CA MET A 39 -6.36 2.99 -9.69
C MET A 39 -4.86 2.97 -9.44
N ASP A 40 -4.18 4.02 -9.90
CA ASP A 40 -2.85 4.40 -9.44
C ASP A 40 -3.00 5.09 -8.07
N THR A 41 -2.49 4.44 -7.02
CA THR A 41 -2.73 4.86 -5.63
C THR A 41 -1.48 5.38 -4.95
N TYR A 42 -1.67 6.44 -4.17
CA TYR A 42 -0.67 7.00 -3.28
C TYR A 42 -1.00 6.69 -1.82
N GLY A 43 0.01 6.24 -1.09
CA GLY A 43 -0.02 6.04 0.35
C GLY A 43 0.80 7.11 1.06
N TYR A 44 0.24 7.67 2.13
CA TYR A 44 0.96 8.53 3.06
C TYR A 44 0.80 7.99 4.48
N LEU A 45 1.90 7.91 5.21
CA LEU A 45 1.89 7.49 6.60
C LEU A 45 2.27 8.67 7.49
N TYR A 46 1.44 8.95 8.49
CA TYR A 46 1.58 10.08 9.40
C TYR A 46 1.72 9.61 10.84
N ASN A 47 2.55 10.31 11.63
CA ASN A 47 2.36 10.36 13.07
C ASN A 47 1.03 11.06 13.37
N LEU A 48 0.41 10.71 14.50
CA LEU A 48 -0.83 11.36 14.91
C LEU A 48 -0.59 12.84 15.30
N PRO A 49 -1.52 13.77 14.96
CA PRO A 49 -2.67 13.59 14.05
C PRO A 49 -2.29 13.80 12.57
N PHE A 50 -3.07 13.20 11.66
CA PHE A 50 -3.14 13.66 10.27
C PHE A 50 -4.03 14.90 10.16
N ILE A 51 -3.52 15.95 9.50
CA ILE A 51 -4.17 17.24 9.36
C ILE A 51 -4.34 17.56 7.84
N PRO A 52 -5.54 17.42 7.26
CA PRO A 52 -5.74 17.56 5.81
C PRO A 52 -5.38 18.93 5.22
N ASN A 53 -5.51 20.00 6.01
CA ASN A 53 -5.16 21.36 5.57
C ASN A 53 -3.66 21.69 5.76
N SER A 54 -2.91 20.81 6.45
CA SER A 54 -1.47 20.90 6.62
C SER A 54 -0.86 19.52 6.34
N PRO A 55 -0.98 19.03 5.09
CA PRO A 55 -0.71 17.64 4.70
C PRO A 55 0.77 17.25 4.80
N GLN A 56 1.68 18.19 5.08
CA GLN A 56 3.09 17.93 5.37
C GLN A 56 3.38 17.75 6.85
N SER A 57 2.48 18.22 7.72
CA SER A 57 2.64 18.05 9.15
C SER A 57 2.56 16.56 9.50
N ASN A 58 3.51 16.11 10.32
CA ASN A 58 3.59 14.74 10.82
C ASN A 58 3.77 13.65 9.75
N LEU A 59 4.06 14.01 8.49
CA LEU A 59 4.32 13.05 7.42
C LEU A 59 5.61 12.28 7.72
N VAL A 60 5.53 10.96 7.67
CA VAL A 60 6.66 10.06 7.93
C VAL A 60 7.13 9.42 6.62
N VAL A 61 6.20 8.90 5.82
CA VAL A 61 6.50 8.24 4.54
C VAL A 61 5.43 8.59 3.52
N ALA A 62 5.85 8.77 2.26
CA ALA A 62 4.99 8.95 1.10
C ALA A 62 5.45 8.01 -0.01
N LYS A 63 4.53 7.26 -0.63
CA LYS A 63 4.80 6.33 -1.74
C LYS A 63 3.63 6.27 -2.71
N ASP A 64 3.92 6.38 -3.99
CA ASP A 64 3.05 6.05 -5.14
C ASP A 64 3.25 4.59 -5.57
N ASP A 65 4.46 4.07 -5.43
CA ASP A 65 4.87 2.87 -6.16
C ASP A 65 5.31 1.71 -5.25
N GLY A 66 5.75 0.62 -5.89
CA GLY A 66 6.33 -0.56 -5.25
C GLY A 66 5.35 -1.70 -4.99
N GLY A 67 4.05 -1.47 -5.12
CA GLY A 67 3.01 -2.49 -5.18
C GLY A 67 2.74 -2.97 -6.61
N SER A 68 1.69 -3.76 -6.79
CA SER A 68 1.26 -4.20 -8.14
C SER A 68 0.53 -3.07 -8.87
N GLN A 69 0.74 -2.93 -10.18
CA GLN A 69 0.02 -1.95 -11.02
C GLN A 69 0.17 -0.52 -10.50
N ASP A 70 1.41 -0.10 -10.21
CA ASP A 70 1.72 1.27 -9.77
C ASP A 70 0.95 1.73 -8.52
N ASN A 71 0.58 0.77 -7.66
CA ASN A 71 -0.01 1.06 -6.36
C ASN A 71 1.08 1.18 -5.30
N PHE A 72 0.80 1.94 -4.24
CA PHE A 72 1.80 2.14 -3.19
C PHE A 72 2.16 0.86 -2.43
N GLN A 73 3.43 0.79 -2.03
CA GLN A 73 3.94 -0.12 -1.02
C GLN A 73 4.74 0.65 0.03
N ILE A 74 4.32 0.59 1.29
CA ILE A 74 5.00 1.26 2.41
C ILE A 74 5.51 0.21 3.39
N THR A 75 6.79 0.28 3.73
CA THR A 75 7.37 -0.51 4.83
C THR A 75 7.78 0.43 5.96
N VAL A 76 7.35 0.12 7.19
CA VAL A 76 7.62 0.94 8.38
C VAL A 76 7.79 0.06 9.61
N THR A 77 8.66 0.47 10.53
CA THR A 77 8.79 -0.15 11.84
C THR A 77 7.91 0.57 12.84
N PHE A 78 6.95 -0.13 13.44
CA PHE A 78 6.20 0.35 14.59
C PHE A 78 6.96 0.03 15.88
N THR A 79 6.81 0.89 16.88
CA THR A 79 7.06 0.56 18.29
C THR A 79 5.78 0.08 18.97
N VAL A 80 5.92 -0.59 20.10
CA VAL A 80 4.79 -1.14 20.88
C VAL A 80 3.78 -0.05 21.24
N ILE A 81 2.49 -0.32 21.01
CA ILE A 81 1.35 0.57 21.28
C ILE A 81 1.38 1.86 20.43
N GLN A 82 2.32 2.00 19.49
CA GLN A 82 2.37 3.14 18.59
C GLN A 82 1.15 3.13 17.66
N SER A 83 0.61 4.33 17.46
CA SER A 83 -0.47 4.57 16.50
C SER A 83 -0.05 5.58 15.44
N MET A 84 -0.43 5.32 14.20
CA MET A 84 -0.16 6.15 13.02
C MET A 84 -1.41 6.25 12.16
N ILE A 85 -1.44 7.21 11.23
CA ILE A 85 -2.51 7.32 10.23
C ILE A 85 -1.97 6.95 8.87
N LEU A 86 -2.58 5.96 8.22
CA LEU A 86 -2.39 5.70 6.80
C LEU A 86 -3.48 6.44 6.03
N VAL A 87 -3.08 7.34 5.14
CA VAL A 87 -3.94 8.01 4.18
C VAL A 87 -3.73 7.36 2.82
N VAL A 88 -4.82 6.89 2.23
CA VAL A 88 -4.86 6.37 0.86
C VAL A 88 -5.56 7.39 -0.03
N THR A 89 -4.93 7.72 -1.15
CA THR A 89 -5.44 8.61 -2.19
C THR A 89 -5.00 8.09 -3.56
N THR A 90 -5.34 8.79 -4.63
CA THR A 90 -4.96 8.48 -6.00
C THR A 90 -3.82 9.37 -6.51
N TYR A 91 -3.14 8.92 -7.56
CA TYR A 91 -2.16 9.73 -8.28
C TYR A 91 -2.83 10.87 -9.06
N HIS A 92 -3.93 10.59 -9.75
CA HIS A 92 -4.71 11.60 -10.47
C HIS A 92 -5.80 12.23 -9.60
N PRO A 93 -6.07 13.54 -9.73
CA PRO A 93 -7.12 14.21 -8.99
C PRO A 93 -8.50 13.67 -9.41
N GLU A 94 -9.45 13.74 -8.48
CA GLU A 94 -10.86 13.34 -8.69
C GLU A 94 -11.14 11.86 -8.95
N ASP A 95 -10.11 11.04 -9.15
CA ASP A 95 -10.25 9.59 -9.24
C ASP A 95 -10.84 9.01 -7.94
N ILE A 96 -11.76 8.06 -8.13
CA ILE A 96 -12.42 7.29 -7.08
C ILE A 96 -12.55 5.84 -7.51
N GLY A 97 -12.52 4.92 -6.54
CA GLY A 97 -12.63 3.50 -6.83
C GLY A 97 -12.35 2.65 -5.61
N GLU A 98 -12.52 1.35 -5.80
CA GLU A 98 -12.28 0.36 -4.77
C GLU A 98 -10.79 0.04 -4.63
N PHE A 99 -10.37 -0.27 -3.41
CA PHE A 99 -9.03 -0.76 -3.12
C PHE A 99 -9.05 -1.68 -1.91
N ASN A 100 -8.00 -2.48 -1.78
CA ASN A 100 -7.73 -3.30 -0.61
C ASN A 100 -6.30 -3.04 -0.11
N ILE A 101 -6.10 -3.15 1.20
CA ILE A 101 -4.75 -3.06 1.79
C ILE A 101 -4.39 -4.43 2.34
N SER A 102 -3.30 -5.00 1.84
CA SER A 102 -2.67 -6.20 2.40
C SER A 102 -1.56 -5.78 3.36
N ILE A 103 -1.54 -6.36 4.55
CA ILE A 103 -0.55 -6.04 5.59
C ILE A 103 0.28 -7.28 5.89
N HIS A 104 1.59 -7.15 5.74
CA HIS A 104 2.56 -8.19 6.06
C HIS A 104 3.39 -7.78 7.27
N GLY A 105 3.38 -8.59 8.31
CA GLY A 105 4.13 -8.36 9.53
C GLY A 105 3.95 -9.51 10.52
N PRO A 106 4.66 -9.49 11.65
CA PRO A 106 4.69 -10.62 12.58
C PRO A 106 3.45 -10.71 13.49
N ALA A 107 2.63 -9.66 13.57
CA ALA A 107 1.43 -9.64 14.41
C ALA A 107 0.29 -8.90 13.71
N GLN A 108 -0.92 -9.03 14.24
CA GLN A 108 -2.07 -8.29 13.73
C GLN A 108 -2.02 -6.82 14.17
N LEU A 109 -2.45 -5.92 13.29
CA LEU A 109 -2.66 -4.50 13.60
C LEU A 109 -4.14 -4.23 13.82
N SER A 110 -4.45 -3.29 14.72
CA SER A 110 -5.81 -2.74 14.85
C SER A 110 -6.00 -1.62 13.83
N LEU A 111 -7.07 -1.70 13.05
CA LEU A 111 -7.41 -0.74 12.01
C LEU A 111 -8.77 -0.12 12.31
N THR A 112 -8.84 1.20 12.37
CA THR A 112 -10.11 1.91 12.54
C THR A 112 -10.19 3.09 11.57
N PRO A 113 -11.38 3.42 11.03
CA PRO A 113 -11.55 4.65 10.26
C PRO A 113 -11.08 5.86 11.07
N TYR A 114 -10.32 6.76 10.44
CA TYR A 114 -9.89 8.01 11.05
C TYR A 114 -10.62 9.17 10.41
N ILE A 115 -11.36 9.92 11.22
CA ILE A 115 -12.00 11.16 10.81
C ILE A 115 -11.14 12.28 11.38
N SER A 116 -10.48 13.05 10.51
CA SER A 116 -9.78 14.25 10.96
C SER A 116 -10.79 15.20 11.58
N ALA A 117 -10.51 15.73 12.78
CA ALA A 117 -11.31 16.81 13.31
C ALA A 117 -11.36 17.95 12.28
N PRO A 118 -12.53 18.56 12.01
CA PRO A 118 -12.55 19.83 11.32
C PRO A 118 -11.72 20.77 12.17
N ASN A 119 -10.73 21.42 11.56
CA ASN A 119 -10.02 22.49 12.25
C ASN A 119 -11.05 23.58 12.53
N THR A 120 -11.56 23.64 13.74
CA THR A 120 -12.15 24.86 14.27
C THR A 120 -10.99 25.85 14.27
N VAL A 121 -11.00 26.77 13.32
CA VAL A 121 -10.32 28.04 13.53
C VAL A 121 -11.04 28.66 14.72
N THR A 122 -10.56 28.38 15.93
CA THR A 122 -10.93 29.17 17.10
C THR A 122 -10.31 30.54 16.85
N ASN A 123 -11.05 31.41 16.17
CA ASN A 123 -10.93 32.83 16.46
C ASN A 123 -11.13 32.93 17.97
N THR A 124 -10.08 33.33 18.69
CA THR A 124 -10.07 33.46 20.15
C THR A 124 -10.94 34.61 20.66
N ASN A 125 -12.02 34.94 19.96
CA ASN A 125 -13.02 35.92 20.35
C ASN A 125 -14.39 35.36 19.96
N GLU A 126 -14.98 34.52 20.81
CA GLU A 126 -16.40 34.59 21.23
C GLU A 126 -16.81 33.30 21.94
N THR A 127 -17.12 33.45 23.22
CA THR A 127 -17.77 32.45 24.06
C THR A 127 -19.22 32.29 23.60
N THR A 128 -19.61 31.17 23.00
CA THR A 128 -20.97 30.62 23.13
C THR A 128 -20.94 29.12 22.85
N SER A 129 -21.29 28.34 23.85
CA SER A 129 -21.42 26.88 23.81
C SER A 129 -22.66 26.45 23.02
N VAL A 130 -22.48 25.72 21.92
CA VAL A 130 -23.53 24.86 21.38
C VAL A 130 -22.91 23.52 21.00
N GLU A 131 -23.12 22.52 21.86
CA GLU A 131 -22.90 21.12 21.51
C GLU A 131 -23.97 20.68 20.53
N THR A 132 -23.58 20.05 19.42
CA THR A 132 -24.49 19.26 18.59
C THR A 132 -23.82 17.93 18.30
N THR A 133 -24.18 16.92 19.08
CA THR A 133 -23.80 15.52 18.91
C THR A 133 -24.71 14.89 17.85
N ALA A 134 -24.16 14.57 16.68
CA ALA A 134 -24.78 13.67 15.74
C ALA A 134 -23.97 12.37 15.67
N THR A 135 -24.46 11.31 16.33
CA THR A 135 -23.88 9.96 16.27
C THR A 135 -24.48 9.21 15.09
N THR A 136 -23.68 8.89 14.08
CA THR A 136 -24.06 7.95 13.01
C THR A 136 -23.19 6.70 13.12
N THR A 137 -23.82 5.58 13.49
CA THR A 137 -23.17 4.27 13.56
C THR A 137 -23.11 3.67 12.17
N ILE A 138 -21.90 3.46 11.64
CA ILE A 138 -21.67 2.67 10.43
C ILE A 138 -20.82 1.47 10.79
N THR A 139 -21.36 0.27 10.56
CA THR A 139 -20.70 -1.02 10.80
C THR A 139 -19.88 -1.41 9.56
N PRO A 140 -18.54 -1.51 9.62
CA PRO A 140 -17.77 -1.97 8.48
C PRO A 140 -17.93 -3.49 8.28
N ILE A 141 -18.23 -3.91 7.04
CA ILE A 141 -18.20 -5.32 6.63
C ILE A 141 -16.75 -5.69 6.36
N ILE A 142 -16.14 -6.46 7.28
CA ILE A 142 -14.79 -7.00 7.11
C ILE A 142 -14.93 -8.42 6.55
N THR A 143 -14.50 -8.63 5.30
CA THR A 143 -14.41 -9.98 4.71
C THR A 143 -12.96 -10.45 4.80
N THR A 144 -12.71 -11.49 5.61
CA THR A 144 -11.40 -12.15 5.69
C THR A 144 -11.31 -13.29 4.68
N ALA A 145 -10.44 -13.18 3.69
CA ALA A 145 -10.09 -14.30 2.84
C ALA A 145 -9.01 -15.15 3.53
N THR A 146 -9.34 -16.41 3.84
CA THR A 146 -8.36 -17.41 4.29
C THR A 146 -7.92 -18.24 3.10
N THR A 147 -6.68 -18.05 2.65
CA THR A 147 -6.06 -18.98 1.69
C THR A 147 -5.40 -20.12 2.45
N LYS A 148 -5.97 -21.33 2.36
CA LYS A 148 -5.30 -22.57 2.75
C LYS A 148 -4.07 -22.76 1.86
N LEU A 149 -2.90 -22.84 2.49
CA LEU A 149 -1.63 -23.14 1.84
C LEU A 149 -1.67 -24.55 1.23
N ALA A 150 -1.82 -24.65 -0.09
CA ALA A 150 -1.65 -25.90 -0.81
C ALA A 150 -0.14 -26.18 -0.98
N THR A 151 0.35 -27.25 -0.37
CA THR A 151 1.74 -27.71 -0.50
C THR A 151 1.97 -28.32 -1.89
N LYS A 152 2.72 -27.63 -2.74
CA LYS A 152 3.23 -28.20 -4.01
C LYS A 152 4.36 -29.19 -3.71
N LYS A 153 4.09 -30.48 -3.92
CA LYS A 153 5.08 -31.57 -3.85
C LYS A 153 6.08 -31.40 -5.02
N SER A 154 7.33 -31.06 -4.69
CA SER A 154 8.42 -30.94 -5.66
C SER A 154 8.75 -32.31 -6.25
N THR A 155 8.59 -32.46 -7.57
CA THR A 155 8.95 -33.69 -8.30
C THR A 155 10.36 -33.53 -8.86
N LYS A 156 11.31 -34.28 -8.30
CA LYS A 156 12.72 -34.33 -8.70
C LYS A 156 12.85 -34.97 -10.09
N ARG A 157 13.24 -34.19 -11.10
CA ARG A 157 13.41 -34.65 -12.48
C ARG A 157 14.85 -35.17 -12.67
N THR A 158 15.00 -36.49 -12.85
CA THR A 158 16.28 -37.16 -13.16
C THR A 158 16.62 -36.99 -14.64
N ILE A 159 17.77 -36.38 -14.95
CA ILE A 159 18.27 -36.24 -16.33
C ILE A 159 19.08 -37.50 -16.68
N ARG A 160 18.63 -38.28 -17.66
CA ARG A 160 19.39 -39.37 -18.29
C ARG A 160 20.27 -38.79 -19.41
N SER A 161 21.58 -38.99 -19.29
CA SER A 161 22.59 -38.71 -20.32
C SER A 161 22.48 -39.73 -21.47
N THR A 162 22.44 -39.26 -22.72
CA THR A 162 22.61 -40.09 -23.92
C THR A 162 23.94 -39.74 -24.61
N LYS A 163 24.73 -40.79 -24.87
CA LYS A 163 26.10 -40.77 -25.39
C LYS A 163 26.09 -40.45 -26.89
N LYS A 164 26.68 -39.33 -27.32
CA LYS A 164 26.77 -38.93 -28.73
C LYS A 164 27.92 -39.69 -29.42
N LYS A 165 27.60 -40.43 -30.49
CA LYS A 165 28.51 -41.27 -31.29
C LYS A 165 29.38 -40.37 -32.18
N SER A 166 30.70 -40.55 -32.10
CA SER A 166 31.73 -39.83 -32.86
C SER A 166 31.78 -40.34 -34.31
N ILE A 167 31.78 -39.44 -35.29
CA ILE A 167 31.96 -39.74 -36.71
C ILE A 167 33.17 -38.94 -37.20
N ARG A 168 34.14 -39.65 -37.77
CA ARG A 168 35.43 -39.16 -38.29
C ARG A 168 35.26 -38.68 -39.74
N PRO A 169 35.84 -37.56 -40.18
CA PRO A 169 35.78 -37.16 -41.59
C PRO A 169 36.87 -37.84 -42.43
N THR A 170 36.48 -38.27 -43.63
CA THR A 170 37.37 -38.78 -44.69
C THR A 170 37.88 -37.61 -45.53
N ILE A 171 39.19 -37.54 -45.74
CA ILE A 171 39.85 -36.54 -46.60
C ILE A 171 40.05 -37.20 -47.97
N THR A 172 39.63 -36.53 -49.05
CA THR A 172 39.94 -36.92 -50.44
C THR A 172 40.73 -35.80 -51.10
N THR A 173 41.95 -36.12 -51.50
CA THR A 173 42.90 -35.24 -52.21
C THR A 173 42.59 -35.24 -53.71
N ALA A 174 42.60 -34.07 -54.34
CA ALA A 174 42.62 -33.95 -55.80
C ALA A 174 43.83 -33.10 -56.22
N THR A 175 44.71 -33.74 -57.01
CA THR A 175 45.85 -33.14 -57.69
C THR A 175 45.38 -32.51 -59.00
N ALA A 176 45.84 -31.31 -59.33
CA ALA A 176 45.84 -30.84 -60.72
C ALA A 176 47.11 -30.05 -60.99
N VAL A 177 47.87 -30.58 -61.96
CA VAL A 177 49.02 -29.98 -62.62
C VAL A 177 48.49 -29.30 -63.88
N THR A 178 48.80 -28.03 -64.09
CA THR A 178 49.45 -27.49 -65.31
C THR A 178 49.89 -26.06 -65.08
#